data_AF-A0A7V4E6U9-F1
#
_entry.id   AF-A0A7V4E6U9-F1
#
_cell.length_a   1.000
_cell.length_b   1.000
_cell.length_c   1.000
_cell.angle_alpha   90.00
_cell.angle_beta   90.00
_cell.angle_gamma   90.00
#
_symmetry.space_group_name_H-M   'P 1'
#
loop_
_entity.id
_entity.type
_entity.pdbx_description
1 polymer ?
#
loop_
_entity_poly.entity_id
_entity_poly.type
_entity_poly.pdbx_seq_one_letter_code
_entity_poly.pdbx_strand_id
1 'polypeptide(L)'
;MRYPESLLKLARALSRLPGIGPKTAQRLSLHLAFHREEAEELERALNGLKALGVCRICGNLAEGDLCPICQDETRDRSVIAVVETVSDLFALERSGEFHGLYHV
;
A
#
# COMPACT_ATOMS: atom_id res chain seq x y z
N MET A 1 22.54 -10.96 23.43
CA MET A 1 21.21 -11.62 23.44
C MET A 1 21.09 -12.42 22.15
N ARG A 2 20.94 -13.75 22.21
CA ARG A 2 20.86 -14.60 21.01
C ARG A 2 19.40 -14.74 20.61
N TYR A 3 18.97 -14.02 19.58
CA TYR A 3 17.67 -14.23 18.95
C TYR A 3 17.78 -15.30 17.84
N PRO A 4 16.71 -16.07 17.56
CA PRO A 4 16.64 -16.90 16.37
C PRO A 4 16.90 -16.07 15.10
N GLU A 5 17.62 -16.65 14.14
CA GLU A 5 18.03 -15.93 12.93
C GLU A 5 16.84 -15.43 12.10
N SER A 6 15.76 -16.24 12.01
CA SER A 6 14.52 -15.88 11.32
C SER A 6 13.87 -14.62 11.91
N LEU A 7 13.84 -14.51 13.24
CA LEU A 7 13.29 -13.36 13.94
C LEU A 7 14.12 -12.09 13.70
N LEU A 8 15.45 -12.23 13.66
CA LEU A 8 16.34 -11.10 13.33
C LEU A 8 16.17 -10.65 11.88
N LYS A 9 15.98 -11.57 10.93
CA LYS A 9 15.70 -11.26 9.52
C LYS A 9 14.42 -10.44 9.38
N LEU A 10 13.35 -10.84 10.05
CA LEU A 10 12.08 -10.11 10.05
C LEU A 10 12.24 -8.72 10.69
N ALA A 11 12.88 -8.63 11.85
CA ALA A 11 13.10 -7.35 12.52
C ALA A 11 13.91 -6.37 11.65
N ARG A 12 14.94 -6.86 10.96
CA ARG A 12 15.70 -6.03 10.00
C ARG A 12 14.84 -5.58 8.83
N ALA A 13 14.03 -6.47 8.26
CA ALA A 13 13.13 -6.13 7.16
C ALA A 13 12.13 -5.04 7.57
N LEU A 14 11.48 -5.20 8.73
CA LEU A 14 10.53 -4.22 9.26
C LEU A 14 11.19 -2.88 9.59
N SER A 15 12.43 -2.88 10.08
CA SER A 15 13.14 -1.62 10.41
C SER A 15 13.53 -0.78 9.19
N ARG A 16 13.39 -1.31 7.97
CA ARG A 16 13.60 -0.56 6.73
C ARG A 16 12.37 0.24 6.30
N LEU A 17 11.22 -0.01 6.91
CA LEU A 17 9.98 0.69 6.60
C LEU A 17 9.99 2.11 7.22
N PRO A 18 9.45 3.12 6.52
CA PRO A 18 9.41 4.48 7.04
C PRO A 18 8.62 4.52 8.36
N GLY A 19 9.19 5.18 9.37
CA GLY A 19 8.58 5.30 10.69
C GLY A 19 8.77 4.10 11.64
N ILE A 20 9.46 3.02 11.23
CA ILE A 20 9.68 1.85 12.09
C ILE A 20 11.14 1.78 12.56
N GLY A 21 11.38 2.18 13.82
CA GLY A 21 12.68 2.03 14.47
C GLY A 21 12.98 0.59 14.95
N PRO A 22 14.25 0.29 15.34
CA PRO A 22 14.67 -1.07 15.73
C PRO A 22 13.86 -1.68 16.88
N LYS A 23 13.49 -0.88 17.88
CA LYS A 23 12.67 -1.32 19.03
C LYS A 23 11.26 -1.73 18.58
N THR A 24 10.63 -0.93 17.71
CA THR A 24 9.31 -1.23 17.16
C THR A 24 9.37 -2.47 16.27
N ALA A 25 10.38 -2.57 15.41
CA ALA A 25 10.56 -3.72 14.52
C ALA A 25 10.73 -5.04 15.31
N GLN A 26 11.51 -5.01 16.39
CA GLN A 26 11.66 -6.15 17.29
C GLN A 26 10.33 -6.54 17.95
N ARG A 27 9.58 -5.56 18.45
CA ARG A 27 8.26 -5.79 19.06
C ARG A 27 7.28 -6.43 18.08
N LEU A 28 7.21 -5.92 16.85
CA LEU A 28 6.36 -6.46 15.79
C LEU A 28 6.80 -7.88 15.37
N SER A 29 8.11 -8.13 15.29
CA SER A 29 8.62 -9.46 14.93
C SER A 29 8.30 -10.51 15.98
N LEU A 30 8.37 -10.15 17.28
CA LEU A 30 7.96 -11.03 18.36
C LEU A 30 6.45 -11.27 18.34
N HIS A 31 5.64 -10.23 18.10
CA HIS A 31 4.20 -10.38 17.95
C HIS A 31 3.85 -11.39 16.85
N LEU A 32 4.37 -11.21 15.64
CA LEU A 32 4.11 -12.12 14.51
C LEU A 32 4.63 -13.54 14.76
N ALA A 33 5.71 -13.71 15.53
CA ALA A 33 6.22 -15.04 15.87
C ALA A 33 5.26 -15.85 16.76
N PHE A 34 4.42 -15.19 17.56
CA PHE A 34 3.41 -15.84 18.40
C PHE A 34 2.00 -15.87 17.78
N HIS A 35 1.76 -15.08 16.73
CA HIS A 35 0.45 -14.96 16.07
C HIS A 35 0.56 -15.42 14.61
N ARG A 36 0.56 -16.75 14.41
CA ARG A 36 0.80 -17.37 13.11
C ARG A 36 -0.21 -16.96 12.04
N GLU A 37 -1.49 -16.88 12.40
CA GLU A 37 -2.56 -16.51 11.45
C GLU A 37 -2.36 -15.09 10.91
N GLU A 38 -2.03 -14.12 11.77
CA GLU A 38 -1.72 -12.75 11.36
C GLU A 38 -0.46 -12.69 10.49
N ALA A 39 0.56 -13.49 10.80
CA ALA A 39 1.77 -13.57 9.99
C ALA A 39 1.48 -14.12 8.58
N GLU A 40 0.64 -15.16 8.47
CA GLU A 40 0.22 -15.74 7.20
C GLU A 40 -0.68 -14.78 6.40
N GLU A 41 -1.56 -14.03 7.07
CA GLU A 41 -2.37 -12.99 6.43
C GLU A 41 -1.52 -11.86 5.88
N LEU A 42 -0.55 -11.37 6.68
CA LEU A 42 0.39 -10.35 6.24
C LEU A 42 1.23 -10.83 5.05
N GLU A 43 1.69 -12.09 5.07
CA GLU A 43 2.40 -12.69 3.94
C GLU A 43 1.54 -12.69 2.66
N ARG A 44 0.27 -13.10 2.76
CA ARG A 44 -0.67 -13.08 1.63
C ARG A 44 -0.90 -11.68 1.11
N ALA A 45 -1.12 -10.70 1.99
CA ALA A 45 -1.32 -9.30 1.61
C ALA A 45 -0.08 -8.73 0.89
N LEU A 46 1.12 -8.97 1.43
CA LEU A 46 2.39 -8.56 0.80
C LEU A 46 2.60 -9.21 -0.58
N ASN A 47 2.21 -10.47 -0.73
CA ASN A 47 2.26 -11.15 -2.02
C ASN A 47 1.25 -10.56 -3.02
N GLY A 48 0.06 -10.17 -2.55
CA GLY A 48 -0.97 -9.52 -3.38
C GLY A 48 -0.49 -8.19 -3.99
N LEU A 49 0.30 -7.40 -3.26
CA LEU A 49 0.86 -6.13 -3.77
C LEU A 49 1.73 -6.31 -5.02
N LYS A 50 2.26 -7.52 -5.29
CA LYS A 50 3.04 -7.80 -6.50
C LYS A 50 2.20 -7.76 -7.78
N ALA A 51 0.89 -7.89 -7.67
CA ALA A 51 -0.03 -7.78 -8.80
C ALA A 51 -0.37 -6.32 -9.14
N LEU A 52 -0.02 -5.36 -8.27
CA LEU A 52 -0.26 -3.96 -8.52
C LEU A 52 0.64 -3.45 -9.64
N GLY A 53 0.00 -2.91 -10.66
CA GLY A 53 0.64 -2.15 -11.73
C GLY A 53 0.31 -0.66 -11.63
N VAL A 54 0.67 0.05 -12.70
CA VAL A 54 0.34 1.45 -12.90
C VAL A 54 -0.76 1.53 -13.94
N CYS A 55 -1.83 2.27 -13.63
CA CYS A 55 -2.93 2.54 -14.54
C CYS A 55 -2.40 3.21 -15.80
N ARG A 56 -2.76 2.65 -16.97
CA ARG A 56 -2.28 3.15 -18.27
C ARG A 56 -2.77 4.56 -18.62
N ILE A 57 -3.79 5.06 -17.94
CA ILE A 57 -4.42 6.36 -18.21
C ILE A 57 -3.92 7.45 -17.27
N CYS A 58 -3.90 7.17 -15.97
CA CYS A 58 -3.75 8.22 -14.95
C CYS A 58 -2.56 8.05 -14.02
N GLY A 59 -1.75 7.00 -14.13
CA GLY A 59 -0.60 6.81 -13.23
C GLY A 59 -0.94 6.29 -11.82
N ASN A 60 -2.23 6.13 -11.47
CA ASN A 60 -2.64 5.53 -10.19
C ASN A 60 -2.32 4.03 -10.10
N LEU A 61 -2.32 3.46 -8.89
CA LEU A 61 -2.26 2.02 -8.68
C LEU A 61 -3.47 1.30 -9.27
N ALA A 62 -3.24 0.15 -9.91
CA ALA A 62 -4.27 -0.66 -10.55
C ALA A 62 -3.97 -2.15 -10.40
N GLU A 63 -5.04 -2.95 -10.24
CA GLU A 63 -5.00 -4.40 -10.45
C GLU A 63 -5.43 -4.67 -11.90
N GLY A 64 -4.47 -4.74 -12.81
CA GLY A 64 -4.69 -4.81 -14.27
C GLY A 64 -4.41 -3.48 -14.99
N ASP A 65 -5.04 -3.28 -16.15
CA ASP A 65 -4.72 -2.16 -17.05
C ASP A 65 -5.22 -0.79 -16.57
N LEU A 66 -6.32 -0.78 -15.81
CA LEU A 66 -7.03 0.44 -15.39
C LEU A 66 -7.31 0.40 -13.89
N CYS A 67 -7.14 1.54 -13.22
CA CYS A 67 -7.52 1.68 -11.82
C CYS A 67 -9.04 1.77 -11.65
N PRO A 68 -9.58 1.53 -10.44
CA PRO A 68 -11.01 1.61 -10.18
C PRO A 68 -11.64 2.96 -10.57
N ILE A 69 -10.89 4.07 -10.45
CA ILE A 69 -11.38 5.41 -10.80
C ILE A 69 -11.53 5.58 -12.32
N CYS A 70 -10.58 5.08 -13.12
CA CYS A 70 -10.68 5.16 -14.58
C CYS A 70 -11.73 4.21 -15.16
N GLN A 71 -12.06 3.13 -14.46
CA GLN A 71 -13.10 2.18 -14.84
C GLN A 71 -14.50 2.66 -14.48
N ASP A 72 -14.64 3.56 -13.50
CA ASP A 72 -15.92 4.08 -13.05
C ASP A 72 -16.55 4.99 -14.11
N GLU A 73 -17.64 4.53 -14.71
CA GLU A 73 -18.36 5.27 -15.75
C GLU A 73 -19.19 6.45 -15.21
N THR A 74 -19.46 6.48 -13.91
CA THR A 74 -20.25 7.53 -13.28
C THR A 74 -19.47 8.83 -13.05
N ARG A 75 -18.14 8.80 -13.22
CA ARG A 75 -17.23 9.93 -13.02
C ARG A 75 -17.39 11.01 -14.10
N ASP A 76 -17.16 12.25 -13.70
CA ASP A 76 -17.08 13.38 -14.63
C ASP A 76 -15.76 13.35 -15.40
N ARG A 77 -15.84 13.02 -16.69
CA ARG A 77 -14.67 12.96 -17.60
C ARG A 77 -14.26 14.31 -18.18
N SER A 78 -15.00 15.38 -17.88
CA SER A 78 -14.67 16.74 -18.34
C SER A 78 -13.64 17.45 -17.45
N VAL A 79 -13.39 16.93 -16.25
CA VAL A 79 -12.48 17.51 -15.26
C VAL A 79 -11.41 16.50 -14.85
N ILE A 80 -10.15 16.96 -14.81
CA ILE A 80 -8.99 16.17 -14.40
C ILE A 80 -8.24 16.92 -13.29
N ALA A 81 -8.04 16.27 -12.14
CA ALA A 81 -7.16 16.75 -11.08
C ALA A 81 -5.74 16.19 -11.27
N VAL A 82 -4.77 17.08 -11.50
CA VAL A 82 -3.36 16.72 -11.58
C VAL A 82 -2.77 16.73 -10.17
N VAL A 83 -2.12 15.65 -9.77
CA VAL A 83 -1.50 15.48 -8.47
C VAL A 83 -0.07 14.97 -8.61
N GLU A 84 0.75 15.15 -7.57
CA GLU A 84 2.15 14.70 -7.62
C GLU A 84 2.30 13.21 -7.26
N THR A 85 1.45 12.71 -6.34
CA THR A 85 1.56 11.34 -5.87
C THR A 85 0.20 10.64 -5.74
N VAL A 86 0.23 9.31 -5.73
CA VAL A 86 -0.95 8.48 -5.40
C VAL A 86 -1.50 8.80 -4.01
N SER A 87 -0.65 9.24 -3.08
CA SER A 87 -1.10 9.61 -1.73
C SER A 87 -1.95 10.89 -1.75
N ASP A 88 -1.62 11.84 -2.63
CA ASP A 88 -2.41 13.06 -2.83
C ASP A 88 -3.76 12.75 -3.47
N LEU A 89 -3.77 11.84 -4.45
CA LEU A 89 -5.00 11.31 -5.03
C LEU A 89 -5.90 10.71 -3.94
N PHE A 90 -5.38 9.83 -3.09
CA PHE A 90 -6.17 9.25 -2.00
C PHE A 90 -6.61 10.28 -0.96
N ALA A 91 -5.85 11.35 -0.75
CA ALA A 91 -6.26 12.43 0.12
C ALA A 91 -7.47 13.19 -0.44
N LEU A 92 -7.46 13.54 -1.73
CA LEU A 92 -8.59 14.17 -2.41
C LEU A 92 -9.81 13.25 -2.46
N GLU A 93 -9.62 11.99 -2.83
CA GLU A 93 -10.70 11.02 -2.98
C GLU A 93 -11.45 10.77 -1.65
N ARG A 94 -10.73 10.75 -0.52
CA ARG A 94 -11.33 10.62 0.82
C ARG A 94 -12.22 11.80 1.22
N SER A 95 -12.09 12.96 0.58
CA SER A 95 -12.98 14.10 0.87
C SER A 95 -14.42 13.84 0.40
N GLY A 96 -14.61 13.01 -0.64
CA GLY A 96 -15.92 12.78 -1.27
C GLY A 96 -16.45 13.95 -2.10
N GLU A 97 -15.73 15.07 -2.17
CA GLU A 97 -16.17 16.30 -2.84
C GLU A 97 -15.70 16.39 -4.31
N PHE A 98 -14.83 15.48 -4.75
CA PHE A 98 -14.31 15.44 -6.10
C PHE A 98 -14.71 14.16 -6.83
N HIS A 99 -15.49 14.32 -7.91
CA HIS A 99 -16.02 13.22 -8.73
C HIS A 99 -15.44 13.18 -10.15
N GLY A 100 -14.34 13.92 -10.38
CA GLY A 100 -13.62 13.92 -11.66
C GLY A 100 -12.61 12.79 -11.78
N LEU A 101 -11.80 12.85 -12.83
CA LEU A 101 -10.65 11.96 -13.03
C LEU A 101 -9.35 12.56 -12.47
N TYR A 102 -8.30 11.74 -12.41
CA TYR A 102 -6.98 12.17 -11.94
C TYR A 102 -5.91 11.96 -12.99
N HIS A 103 -4.80 12.66 -12.82
CA HIS A 103 -3.51 12.36 -13.43
C HIS A 103 -2.44 12.47 -12.34
N VAL A 104 -1.70 11.38 -12.13
CA VAL A 104 -0.63 11.22 -11.16
C VAL A 104 0.70 11.18 -11.89
#